data_AF-A0A960IG11-F1
#
_entry.id   AF-A0A960IG11-F1
#
_cell.length_a   1.000
_cell.length_b   1.000
_cell.length_c   1.000
_cell.angle_alpha   90.00
_cell.angle_beta   90.00
_cell.angle_gamma   90.00
#
_symmetry.space_group_name_H-M   'P 1'
#
loop_
_entity.id
_entity.type
_entity.pdbx_description
1 polymer ?
#
loop_
_entity_poly.entity_id
_entity_poly.type
_entity_poly.pdbx_seq_one_letter_code
_entity_poly.pdbx_strand_id
1 'polypeptide(L)'
;VEKDPVTFTSSQGYRPNIPADTSMIGLDDPLHTSRRRLVSRRFTPRAAGGYEDDVRRVVTELIDAVASRGECEVVHDLAAPLPAMMIGWLLGFEDEEWPNLKHWSETT
;
A
#
# COMPACT_ATOMS: atom_id res chain seq x y z
N VAL A 1 -21.96 0.72 5.79
CA VAL A 1 -20.84 0.83 6.76
C VAL A 1 -20.44 2.29 6.96
N GLU A 2 -19.87 2.98 5.96
CA GLU A 2 -19.40 4.39 6.11
C GLU A 2 -20.44 5.39 6.66
N LYS A 3 -21.73 5.21 6.32
CA LYS A 3 -22.80 6.15 6.71
C LYS A 3 -23.47 5.84 8.06
N ASP A 4 -23.18 4.68 8.65
CA ASP A 4 -23.74 4.24 9.92
C ASP A 4 -22.69 3.41 10.70
N PRO A 5 -21.68 4.09 11.27
CA PRO A 5 -20.61 3.43 12.02
C PRO A 5 -21.08 2.90 13.37
N VAL A 6 -22.29 3.27 13.83
CA VAL A 6 -22.86 2.77 15.09
C VAL A 6 -23.35 1.34 14.89
N THR A 7 -24.11 1.08 13.82
CA THR A 7 -24.56 -0.28 13.50
C THR A 7 -23.46 -1.10 12.82
N PHE A 8 -22.61 -0.47 12.02
CA PHE A 8 -21.53 -1.13 11.28
C PHE A 8 -20.16 -0.62 11.73
N THR A 9 -19.79 -0.94 12.97
CA THR A 9 -18.53 -0.53 13.60
C THR A 9 -17.32 -1.27 13.02
N SER A 10 -16.21 -0.54 12.83
CA SER A 10 -14.91 -1.14 12.49
C SER A 10 -14.12 -1.58 13.72
N SER A 11 -14.45 -1.05 14.91
CA SER A 11 -13.75 -1.30 16.16
C SER A 11 -13.90 -2.72 16.71
N GLN A 12 -14.85 -3.51 16.19
CA GLN A 12 -15.00 -4.93 16.56
C GLN A 12 -14.24 -5.90 15.66
N GLY A 13 -13.63 -5.41 14.59
CA GLY A 13 -12.89 -6.21 13.62
C GLY A 13 -13.44 -6.03 12.22
N TYR A 14 -12.55 -5.72 11.29
CA TYR A 14 -12.87 -5.58 9.87
C TYR A 14 -12.55 -6.85 9.07
N ARG A 15 -12.04 -7.89 9.75
CA ARG A 15 -11.78 -9.23 9.21
C ARG A 15 -12.68 -10.23 9.95
N PRO A 16 -13.32 -11.20 9.25
CA PRO A 16 -14.12 -12.22 9.92
C PRO A 16 -13.29 -13.01 10.94
N ASN A 17 -13.86 -13.26 12.12
CA ASN A 17 -13.26 -14.05 13.19
C ASN A 17 -11.91 -13.53 13.73
N ILE A 18 -11.55 -12.28 13.47
CA ILE A 18 -10.33 -11.64 13.96
C ILE A 18 -10.71 -10.30 14.59
N PRO A 19 -10.32 -10.02 15.85
CA PRO A 19 -10.61 -8.74 16.49
C PRO A 19 -9.89 -7.59 15.75
N ALA A 20 -10.39 -6.37 15.92
CA ALA A 20 -9.71 -5.18 15.40
C ALA A 20 -8.29 -5.06 15.99
N ASP A 21 -7.34 -4.71 15.14
CA ASP A 21 -6.00 -4.33 15.57
C ASP A 21 -5.94 -2.84 15.91
N THR A 22 -4.76 -2.39 16.34
CA THR A 22 -4.54 -1.00 16.73
C THR A 22 -4.22 -0.09 15.54
N SER A 23 -4.37 -0.53 14.30
CA SER A 23 -4.19 0.33 13.13
C SER A 23 -5.40 1.24 12.92
N MET A 24 -5.35 2.14 11.94
CA MET A 24 -6.44 3.07 11.66
C MET A 24 -7.71 2.38 11.13
N ILE A 25 -7.58 1.27 10.40
CA ILE A 25 -8.72 0.57 9.78
C ILE A 25 -9.62 -0.13 10.82
N GLY A 26 -9.08 -0.43 12.02
CA GLY A 26 -9.81 -1.02 13.14
C GLY A 26 -10.40 0.00 14.12
N LEU A 27 -10.59 1.26 13.73
CA LEU A 27 -11.11 2.30 14.60
C LEU A 27 -12.38 2.95 14.05
N ASP A 28 -13.26 3.37 14.95
CA ASP A 28 -14.32 4.33 14.66
C ASP A 28 -13.90 5.77 15.00
N ASP A 29 -14.73 6.74 14.59
CA ASP A 29 -14.56 8.14 14.99
C ASP A 29 -14.81 8.34 16.49
N PRO A 30 -14.12 9.31 17.13
CA PRO A 30 -13.24 10.33 16.53
C PRO A 30 -11.78 9.90 16.34
N LEU A 31 -11.38 8.73 16.85
CA LEU A 31 -10.01 8.23 16.82
C LEU A 31 -9.53 7.96 15.39
N HIS A 32 -10.39 7.37 14.55
CA HIS A 32 -10.11 7.16 13.13
C HIS A 32 -9.79 8.48 12.42
N THR A 33 -10.66 9.49 12.50
CA THR A 33 -10.42 10.82 11.90
C THR A 33 -9.13 11.47 12.42
N SER A 34 -8.85 11.36 13.72
CA SER A 34 -7.63 11.92 14.32
C SER A 34 -6.37 11.32 13.68
N ARG A 35 -6.28 9.99 13.57
CA ARG A 35 -5.13 9.32 12.94
C ARG A 35 -5.04 9.57 11.45
N ARG A 36 -6.17 9.57 10.74
CA ARG A 36 -6.22 9.84 9.29
C ARG A 36 -5.64 11.21 8.95
N ARG A 37 -5.91 12.22 9.78
CA ARG A 37 -5.38 13.59 9.58
C ARG A 37 -3.86 13.65 9.62
N LEU A 38 -3.19 12.75 10.35
CA LEU A 38 -1.73 12.72 10.45
C LEU A 38 -1.06 12.28 9.13
N VAL A 39 -1.66 11.33 8.42
CA VAL A 39 -1.05 10.71 7.22
C VAL A 39 -1.66 11.20 5.89
N SER A 40 -2.92 11.65 5.91
CA SER A 40 -3.71 11.95 4.70
C SER A 40 -3.07 12.94 3.71
N ARG A 41 -2.22 13.87 4.18
CA ARG A 41 -1.55 14.85 3.31
C ARG A 41 -0.71 14.21 2.21
N ARG A 42 -0.09 13.06 2.49
CA ARG A 42 0.72 12.30 1.52
C ARG A 42 -0.10 11.53 0.50
N PHE A 43 -1.41 11.40 0.72
CA PHE A 43 -2.34 10.62 -0.11
C PHE A 43 -3.40 11.49 -0.79
N THR A 44 -3.18 12.81 -0.88
CA THR A 44 -4.06 13.68 -1.68
C THR A 44 -3.84 13.42 -3.17
N PRO A 45 -4.82 13.68 -4.07
CA PRO A 45 -4.62 13.49 -5.52
C PRO A 45 -3.38 14.20 -6.07
N ARG A 46 -3.10 15.41 -5.57
CA ARG A 46 -1.89 16.17 -5.93
C ARG A 46 -0.61 15.49 -5.45
N ALA A 47 -0.60 14.98 -4.21
CA ALA A 47 0.57 14.28 -3.67
C ALA A 47 0.80 12.95 -4.39
N ALA A 48 -0.26 12.19 -4.66
CA ALA A 48 -0.20 10.94 -5.41
C ALA A 48 0.30 11.16 -6.85
N GLY A 49 -0.19 12.19 -7.53
CA GLY A 49 0.28 12.55 -8.87
C GLY A 49 1.76 12.97 -8.92
N GLY A 50 2.36 13.34 -7.78
CA GLY A 50 3.78 13.62 -7.69
C GLY A 50 4.69 12.42 -7.94
N TYR A 51 4.16 11.19 -7.87
CA TYR A 51 4.91 9.95 -8.12
C TYR A 51 4.75 9.43 -9.56
N GLU A 52 4.06 10.15 -10.45
CA GLU A 52 3.79 9.63 -11.80
C GLU A 52 5.09 9.30 -12.55
N ASP A 53 6.08 10.18 -12.49
CA ASP A 53 7.36 9.98 -13.18
C ASP A 53 8.15 8.80 -12.59
N ASP A 54 8.15 8.64 -11.27
CA ASP A 54 8.80 7.52 -10.59
C ASP A 54 8.13 6.18 -10.92
N VAL A 55 6.80 6.14 -10.89
CA VAL A 55 6.02 4.95 -11.28
C VAL A 55 6.27 4.61 -12.74
N ARG A 56 6.27 5.61 -13.63
CA ARG A 56 6.55 5.42 -15.06
C ARG A 56 7.95 4.84 -15.27
N ARG A 57 8.95 5.40 -14.59
CA ARG A 57 10.34 4.92 -14.63
C ARG A 57 10.41 3.43 -14.22
N VAL A 58 9.89 3.08 -13.04
CA VAL A 58 9.92 1.70 -12.54
C VAL A 58 9.19 0.74 -13.47
N VAL A 59 8.00 1.10 -13.94
CA VAL A 59 7.24 0.25 -14.87
C VAL A 59 8.02 0.01 -16.17
N THR A 60 8.66 1.04 -16.72
CA THR A 60 9.52 0.89 -17.90
C THR A 60 10.70 -0.04 -17.63
N GLU A 61 11.40 0.14 -16.51
CA GLU A 61 12.54 -0.71 -16.12
C GLU A 61 12.13 -2.19 -15.96
N LEU A 62 11.00 -2.45 -15.30
CA LEU A 62 10.46 -3.80 -15.11
C LEU A 62 10.08 -4.46 -16.44
N ILE A 63 9.47 -3.71 -17.36
CA ILE A 63 9.13 -4.22 -18.71
C ILE A 63 10.39 -4.51 -19.52
N ASP A 64 11.35 -3.58 -19.53
CA ASP A 64 12.60 -3.72 -20.29
C ASP A 64 13.41 -4.95 -19.82
N ALA A 65 13.39 -5.25 -18.53
CA ALA A 65 14.06 -6.42 -17.95
C ALA A 65 13.52 -7.76 -18.47
N VAL A 66 12.26 -7.82 -18.92
CA VAL A 66 11.64 -9.05 -19.42
C VAL A 66 11.34 -9.06 -20.92
N ALA A 67 11.33 -7.90 -21.58
CA ALA A 67 10.90 -7.75 -22.96
C ALA A 67 11.65 -8.67 -23.94
N SER A 68 12.96 -8.85 -23.75
CA SER A 68 13.81 -9.67 -24.63
C SER A 68 13.60 -11.18 -24.47
N ARG A 69 13.02 -11.62 -23.35
CA ARG A 69 12.79 -13.04 -23.05
C ARG A 69 11.62 -13.63 -23.85
N GLY A 70 10.68 -12.78 -24.29
CA GLY A 70 9.44 -13.20 -24.95
C GLY A 70 8.39 -13.81 -24.02
N GLU A 71 8.71 -13.99 -22.74
CA GLU A 71 7.84 -14.50 -21.67
C GLU A 71 8.28 -13.95 -20.31
N CYS A 72 7.35 -13.90 -19.35
CA CYS A 72 7.63 -13.50 -17.96
C CYS A 72 6.60 -14.11 -17.00
N GLU A 73 6.95 -14.17 -15.71
CA GLU A 73 5.96 -14.43 -14.66
C GLU A 73 5.43 -13.09 -14.18
N VAL A 74 4.18 -12.77 -14.53
CA VAL A 74 3.62 -11.42 -14.37
C VAL A 74 3.62 -10.96 -12.91
N VAL A 75 3.39 -11.86 -11.95
CA VAL A 75 3.31 -11.48 -10.54
C VAL A 75 4.69 -11.10 -10.02
N HIS A 76 5.66 -11.99 -10.13
CA HIS A 76 7.02 -11.82 -9.65
C HIS A 76 7.78 -10.74 -10.43
N ASP A 77 7.68 -10.76 -11.76
CA ASP A 77 8.51 -9.90 -12.61
C ASP A 77 7.93 -8.48 -12.75
N LEU A 78 6.61 -8.28 -12.56
CA LEU A 78 5.97 -6.97 -12.79
C LEU A 78 5.10 -6.49 -11.62
N ALA A 79 4.16 -7.31 -11.13
CA ALA A 79 3.10 -6.82 -10.24
C ALA A 79 3.52 -6.72 -8.77
N ALA A 80 4.44 -7.56 -8.31
CA ALA A 80 4.94 -7.58 -6.93
C ALA A 80 5.97 -6.48 -6.63
N PRO A 81 6.94 -6.18 -7.51
CA PRO A 81 7.95 -5.16 -7.24
C PRO A 81 7.35 -3.75 -7.13
N LEU A 82 6.48 -3.37 -8.07
CA LEU A 82 5.95 -2.01 -8.18
C LEU A 82 5.30 -1.49 -6.87
N PRO A 83 4.28 -2.13 -6.28
CA PRO A 83 3.65 -1.63 -5.06
C PRO A 83 4.60 -1.70 -3.85
N ALA A 84 5.53 -2.66 -3.81
CA ALA A 84 6.52 -2.78 -2.74
C ALA A 84 7.56 -1.64 -2.77
N MET A 85 8.04 -1.25 -3.96
CA MET A 85 8.90 -0.07 -4.11
C MET A 85 8.14 1.22 -3.77
N MET A 86 6.89 1.36 -4.25
CA MET A 86 6.07 2.54 -3.96
C MET A 86 5.85 2.76 -2.46
N ILE A 87 5.55 1.71 -1.69
CA ILE A 87 5.44 1.84 -0.23
C ILE A 87 6.81 2.11 0.41
N GLY A 88 7.88 1.53 -0.15
CA GLY A 88 9.27 1.80 0.23
C GLY A 88 9.60 3.29 0.18
N TRP A 89 9.23 3.99 -0.90
CA TRP A 89 9.45 5.44 -1.04
C TRP A 89 8.77 6.26 0.06
N LEU A 90 7.56 5.87 0.46
CA LEU A 90 6.81 6.54 1.52
C LEU A 90 7.46 6.32 2.90
N LEU A 91 8.17 5.21 3.06
CA LEU A 91 8.87 4.80 4.28
C LEU A 91 10.36 5.21 4.30
N GLY A 92 10.91 5.65 3.16
CA GLY A 92 12.30 6.07 3.01
C GLY A 92 13.28 4.94 2.70
N PHE A 93 12.80 3.81 2.15
CA PHE A 93 13.64 2.72 1.67
C PHE A 93 14.08 2.92 0.20
N GLU A 94 15.19 2.28 -0.16
CA GLU A 94 15.70 2.18 -1.53
C GLU A 94 14.94 1.10 -2.31
N ASP A 95 15.01 1.14 -3.65
CA ASP A 95 14.23 0.25 -4.53
C ASP A 95 14.59 -1.23 -4.30
N GLU A 96 15.85 -1.53 -3.99
CA GLU A 96 16.38 -2.88 -3.76
C GLU A 96 15.79 -3.58 -2.54
N GLU A 97 15.21 -2.83 -1.59
CA GLU A 97 14.61 -3.36 -0.37
C GLU A 97 13.18 -3.89 -0.58
N TRP A 98 12.62 -3.75 -1.78
CA TRP A 98 11.27 -4.22 -2.10
C TRP A 98 11.00 -5.70 -1.72
N PRO A 99 11.94 -6.68 -1.87
CA PRO A 99 11.68 -8.06 -1.51
C PRO A 99 11.48 -8.22 0.00
N ASN A 100 12.26 -7.47 0.79
CA ASN A 100 12.16 -7.45 2.25
C ASN A 100 10.82 -6.85 2.68
N LEU A 101 10.44 -5.71 2.09
CA LEU A 101 9.16 -5.05 2.37
C LEU A 101 7.96 -5.95 2.08
N LYS A 102 7.97 -6.64 0.94
CA LYS A 102 6.96 -7.64 0.59
C LYS A 102 6.92 -8.76 1.63
N HIS A 103 8.08 -9.33 1.95
CA HIS A 103 8.17 -10.45 2.88
C HIS A 103 7.68 -10.08 4.29
N TRP A 104 8.10 -8.94 4.83
CA TRP A 104 7.66 -8.46 6.16
C TRP A 104 6.15 -8.24 6.20
N SER A 105 5.56 -7.72 5.12
CA SER A 105 4.10 -7.53 5.03
C SER A 105 3.31 -8.84 4.98
N GLU A 106 3.88 -9.92 4.45
CA GLU A 106 3.20 -11.22 4.33
C GLU A 106 3.34 -12.08 5.58
N THR A 107 4.33 -11.78 6.42
CA THR A 107 4.69 -12.57 7.60
C THR A 107 4.28 -11.94 8.93
N THR A 108 3.78 -10.70 8.90
CA THR A 108 3.22 -9.98 10.06
C THR A 108 1.70 -10.10 10.09
#